data_AF-A0A485NVC1-F1
#
_entry.id   AF-A0A485NVC1-F1
#
_cell.length_a   1.000
_cell.length_b   1.000
_cell.length_c   1.000
_cell.angle_alpha   90.00
_cell.angle_beta   90.00
_cell.angle_gamma   90.00
#
_symmetry.space_group_name_H-M   'P 1'
#
loop_
_entity.id
_entity.type
_entity.pdbx_description
1 polymer ?
#
loop_
_entity_poly.entity_id
_entity_poly.type
_entity_poly.pdbx_seq_one_letter_code
_entity_poly.pdbx_strand_id
1 'polypeptide(L)'
;MSLLFDHLEPMELAEHLTYLEYRSFCKILFQDYHSFVTHGCTVDNPVLERFISLFNSVSQWVQLMILSKPTAPQRALVITHFVHVAEKLLQLQNFNTLMAVVGGLSHSSISRLKETHSHVSPETVKLWEGLTELVTATGNYGNYRRRLAACVGFRFPILGVHLKDLVALQLALPDWLDPARTRLNGAKMKQLFSILEELAMVTSLRPPVQANPDLLSLLTVSLDQYQTEDELYQLSLQREPRSKSSPTSPTSCTPPPRPPVLDEWTSAAKPRLDQALLVEHIEKMVESVFRNFDVDGDGHISQEEFQIIRGNFPYLSAFGDLDQNQ
;
A
#
# COMPACT_ATOMS: atom_id res chain seq x y z
N MET A 1 -12.64 -19.30 8.96
CA MET A 1 -12.22 -18.15 8.12
C MET A 1 -11.55 -18.73 6.90
N SER A 2 -11.81 -18.19 5.71
CA SER A 2 -11.11 -18.62 4.50
C SER A 2 -9.80 -17.85 4.38
N LEU A 3 -8.68 -18.54 4.16
CA LEU A 3 -7.39 -17.88 3.89
C LEU A 3 -7.27 -17.42 2.42
N LEU A 4 -8.34 -17.55 1.62
CA LEU A 4 -8.36 -17.22 0.19
C LEU A 4 -8.73 -15.78 -0.06
N PHE A 5 -7.87 -15.07 -0.78
CA PHE A 5 -8.09 -13.72 -1.28
C PHE A 5 -9.38 -13.59 -2.08
N ASP A 6 -9.66 -14.53 -3.00
CA ASP A 6 -10.87 -14.52 -3.85
C ASP A 6 -12.16 -14.74 -3.03
N HIS A 7 -12.06 -15.17 -1.76
CA HIS A 7 -13.20 -15.36 -0.85
C HIS A 7 -13.12 -14.48 0.39
N LEU A 8 -12.11 -13.62 0.48
CA LEU A 8 -11.91 -12.77 1.64
C LEU A 8 -12.83 -11.57 1.56
N GLU A 9 -13.58 -11.32 2.62
CA GLU A 9 -14.48 -10.18 2.66
C GLU A 9 -13.67 -8.87 2.60
N PRO A 10 -14.09 -7.85 1.83
CA PRO A 10 -13.34 -6.60 1.73
C PRO A 10 -13.05 -5.93 3.07
N MET A 11 -13.95 -6.07 4.04
CA MET A 11 -13.76 -5.55 5.40
C MET A 11 -12.64 -6.29 6.13
N GLU A 12 -12.65 -7.63 6.10
CA GLU A 12 -11.62 -8.45 6.74
C GLU A 12 -10.23 -8.11 6.19
N LEU A 13 -10.09 -7.99 4.86
CA LEU A 13 -8.82 -7.57 4.26
C LEU A 13 -8.39 -6.16 4.69
N ALA A 14 -9.32 -5.21 4.72
CA ALA A 14 -9.06 -3.85 5.17
C ALA A 14 -8.59 -3.80 6.64
N GLU A 15 -9.19 -4.61 7.52
CA GLU A 15 -8.80 -4.71 8.93
C GLU A 15 -7.37 -5.25 9.09
N HIS A 16 -7.01 -6.31 8.36
CA HIS A 16 -5.68 -6.91 8.42
C HIS A 16 -4.59 -6.00 7.85
N LEU A 17 -4.85 -5.32 6.72
CA LEU A 17 -3.94 -4.31 6.18
C LEU A 17 -3.76 -3.14 7.15
N THR A 18 -4.85 -2.69 7.77
CA THR A 18 -4.81 -1.64 8.80
C THR A 18 -3.95 -2.06 9.99
N TYR A 19 -4.07 -3.31 10.44
CA TYR A 19 -3.25 -3.85 11.52
C TYR A 19 -1.76 -3.89 11.16
N LEU A 20 -1.42 -4.37 9.96
CA LEU A 20 -0.02 -4.44 9.49
C LEU A 20 0.61 -3.05 9.42
N GLU A 21 -0.06 -2.09 8.80
CA GLU A 21 0.44 -0.72 8.70
C GLU A 21 0.54 -0.07 10.08
N TYR A 22 -0.45 -0.26 10.97
CA TYR A 22 -0.44 0.34 12.30
C TYR A 22 0.70 -0.22 13.15
N ARG A 23 0.94 -1.53 13.09
CA ARG A 23 2.06 -2.20 13.77
C ARG A 23 3.41 -1.68 13.26
N SER A 24 3.52 -1.38 11.97
CA SER A 24 4.73 -0.78 11.38
C SER A 24 4.89 0.67 11.84
N PHE A 25 3.81 1.46 11.81
CA PHE A 25 3.80 2.87 12.22
C PHE A 25 4.20 3.06 13.69
N CYS A 26 3.71 2.21 14.60
CA CYS A 26 4.06 2.28 16.03
C CYS A 26 5.55 2.10 16.33
N LYS A 27 6.35 1.61 15.37
CA LYS A 27 7.80 1.49 15.52
C LYS A 27 8.52 2.81 15.24
N ILE A 28 7.89 3.74 14.53
CA ILE A 28 8.48 5.02 14.14
C ILE A 28 8.58 5.91 15.38
N LEU A 29 9.79 6.37 15.68
CA LEU A 29 10.09 7.24 16.80
C LEU A 29 10.40 8.66 16.32
N PHE A 30 10.41 9.61 17.26
CA PHE A 30 10.73 11.01 16.99
C PHE A 30 12.07 11.18 16.23
N GLN A 31 13.09 10.39 16.59
CA GLN A 31 14.40 10.42 15.95
C GLN A 31 14.34 10.08 14.45
N ASP A 32 13.39 9.22 14.05
CA ASP A 32 13.21 8.82 12.66
C ASP A 32 12.60 9.98 11.87
N TYR A 33 11.59 10.67 12.43
CA TYR A 33 11.04 11.89 11.82
C TYR A 33 12.09 12.98 11.74
N HIS A 34 12.86 13.19 12.81
CA HIS A 34 13.91 14.20 12.85
C HIS A 34 14.96 13.94 11.75
N SER A 35 15.46 12.70 11.66
CA SER A 35 16.42 12.32 10.61
C SER A 35 15.84 12.56 9.21
N PHE A 36 14.61 12.11 8.94
CA PHE A 36 13.98 12.30 7.63
C PHE A 36 13.83 13.78 7.27
N VAL A 37 13.35 14.60 8.21
CA VAL A 37 13.11 16.03 7.97
C VAL A 37 14.41 16.81 7.76
N THR A 38 15.49 16.40 8.43
CA THR A 38 16.82 17.00 8.25
C THR A 38 17.43 16.66 6.90
N HIS A 39 17.28 15.42 6.42
CA HIS A 39 17.88 14.97 5.15
C HIS A 39 16.96 15.16 3.93
N GLY A 40 15.66 15.34 4.14
CA GLY A 40 14.64 15.38 3.09
C GLY A 40 14.27 14.00 2.51
N CYS A 41 14.91 12.94 2.98
CA CYS A 41 14.69 11.56 2.57
C CYS A 41 15.13 10.60 3.68
N THR A 42 14.93 9.29 3.48
CA THR A 42 15.44 8.27 4.40
C THR A 42 16.94 8.04 4.19
N VAL A 43 17.74 8.36 5.21
CA VAL A 43 19.18 8.08 5.26
C VAL A 43 19.47 7.37 6.58
N ASP A 44 19.94 6.12 6.51
CA ASP A 44 20.17 5.23 7.67
C ASP A 44 18.98 5.20 8.64
N ASN A 45 17.76 5.17 8.09
CA ASN A 45 16.51 5.19 8.85
C ASN A 45 15.65 3.95 8.54
N PRO A 46 16.08 2.76 9.01
CA PRO A 46 15.48 1.48 8.60
C PRO A 46 14.03 1.33 9.07
N VAL A 47 13.62 2.06 10.12
CA VAL A 47 12.24 2.00 10.62
C VAL A 47 11.29 2.68 9.65
N LEU A 48 11.60 3.92 9.27
CA LEU A 48 10.78 4.68 8.32
C LEU A 48 10.87 4.07 6.91
N GLU A 49 12.04 3.56 6.50
CA GLU A 49 12.21 2.82 5.25
C GLU A 49 11.30 1.59 5.18
N ARG A 50 11.21 0.80 6.26
CA ARG A 50 10.28 -0.35 6.32
C ARG A 50 8.82 0.07 6.23
N PHE A 51 8.44 1.19 6.84
CA PHE A 51 7.08 1.71 6.74
C PHE A 51 6.75 2.16 5.30
N ILE A 52 7.65 2.89 4.65
CA ILE A 52 7.51 3.31 3.25
C ILE A 52 7.49 2.08 2.33
N SER A 53 8.36 1.10 2.59
CA SER A 53 8.40 -0.15 1.84
C SER A 53 7.06 -0.89 1.94
N LEU A 54 6.48 -1.01 3.14
CA LEU A 54 5.17 -1.64 3.32
C LEU A 54 4.07 -0.91 2.52
N PHE A 55 4.06 0.41 2.52
CA PHE A 55 3.13 1.22 1.74
C PHE A 55 3.25 0.94 0.22
N ASN A 56 4.49 0.90 -0.29
CA ASN A 56 4.78 0.58 -1.69
C ASN A 56 4.41 -0.86 -2.04
N SER A 57 4.73 -1.80 -1.15
CA SER A 57 4.36 -3.22 -1.24
C SER A 57 2.86 -3.41 -1.36
N VAL A 58 2.03 -2.71 -0.57
CA VAL A 58 0.57 -2.78 -0.71
C VAL A 58 0.12 -2.30 -2.09
N SER A 59 0.66 -1.16 -2.55
CA SER A 59 0.33 -0.60 -3.87
C SER A 59 0.69 -1.56 -5.00
N GLN A 60 1.86 -2.21 -4.91
CA GLN A 60 2.33 -3.16 -5.91
C GLN A 60 1.59 -4.50 -5.84
N TRP A 61 1.27 -4.98 -4.64
CA TRP A 61 0.48 -6.19 -4.43
C TRP A 61 -0.90 -6.06 -5.09
N VAL A 62 -1.56 -4.91 -4.96
CA VAL A 62 -2.81 -4.61 -5.70
C VAL A 62 -2.61 -4.76 -7.21
N GLN A 63 -1.54 -4.18 -7.76
CA GLN A 63 -1.24 -4.26 -9.19
C GLN A 63 -0.98 -5.70 -9.65
N LEU A 64 -0.22 -6.48 -8.86
CA LEU A 64 0.09 -7.87 -9.14
C LEU A 64 -1.14 -8.77 -9.04
N MET A 65 -1.99 -8.57 -8.03
CA MET A 65 -3.27 -9.30 -7.90
C MET A 65 -4.15 -9.08 -9.13
N ILE A 66 -4.26 -7.84 -9.62
CA ILE A 66 -5.02 -7.54 -10.84
C ILE A 66 -4.37 -8.21 -12.05
N LEU A 67 -3.06 -8.02 -12.27
CA LEU A 67 -2.37 -8.56 -13.45
C LEU A 67 -2.19 -10.09 -13.43
N SER A 68 -2.40 -10.72 -12.28
CA SER A 68 -2.39 -12.18 -12.14
C SER A 68 -3.52 -12.85 -12.91
N LYS A 69 -4.70 -12.22 -12.98
CA LYS A 69 -5.86 -12.85 -13.59
C LYS A 69 -5.76 -12.82 -15.12
N PRO A 70 -6.01 -13.95 -15.81
CA PRO A 70 -5.73 -14.08 -17.23
C PRO A 70 -6.71 -13.29 -18.10
N THR A 71 -7.97 -13.16 -17.69
CA THR A 71 -9.04 -12.56 -18.51
C THR A 71 -9.48 -11.18 -18.02
N ALA A 72 -9.88 -10.29 -18.93
CA ALA A 72 -10.34 -8.93 -18.59
C ALA A 72 -11.50 -8.91 -17.58
N PRO A 73 -12.54 -9.76 -17.68
CA PRO A 73 -13.61 -9.79 -16.68
C PRO A 73 -13.12 -10.18 -15.28
N GLN A 74 -12.23 -11.17 -15.16
CA GLN A 74 -11.67 -11.56 -13.86
C GLN A 74 -10.81 -10.44 -13.26
N ARG A 75 -10.02 -9.73 -14.08
CA ARG A 75 -9.28 -8.55 -13.62
C ARG A 75 -10.22 -7.45 -13.12
N ALA A 76 -11.33 -7.23 -13.82
CA ALA A 76 -12.33 -6.24 -13.42
C ALA A 76 -13.01 -6.60 -12.08
N LEU A 77 -13.23 -7.90 -11.81
CA LEU A 77 -13.71 -8.36 -10.50
C LEU A 77 -12.71 -8.05 -9.38
N VAL A 78 -11.41 -8.29 -9.61
CA VAL A 78 -10.36 -7.97 -8.63
C VAL A 78 -10.24 -6.45 -8.41
N ILE A 79 -10.32 -5.64 -9.47
CA ILE A 79 -10.41 -4.17 -9.36
C ILE A 79 -11.59 -3.78 -8.48
N THR A 80 -12.76 -4.35 -8.77
CA THR A 80 -14.00 -4.08 -8.01
C THR A 80 -13.83 -4.45 -6.55
N HIS A 81 -13.24 -5.61 -6.24
CA HIS A 81 -12.94 -6.02 -4.88
C HIS A 81 -12.03 -5.01 -4.15
N PHE A 82 -10.94 -4.57 -4.76
CA PHE A 82 -10.05 -3.57 -4.16
C PHE A 82 -10.69 -2.19 -4.00
N VAL A 83 -11.61 -1.79 -4.87
CA VAL A 83 -12.41 -0.57 -4.68
C VAL A 83 -13.29 -0.69 -3.43
N HIS A 84 -13.88 -1.86 -3.18
CA HIS A 84 -14.62 -2.10 -1.94
C HIS A 84 -13.69 -2.16 -0.71
N VAL A 85 -12.50 -2.75 -0.82
CA VAL A 85 -11.49 -2.72 0.26
C VAL A 85 -11.11 -1.27 0.59
N ALA A 86 -10.90 -0.43 -0.43
CA ALA A 86 -10.63 1.00 -0.26
C ALA A 86 -11.80 1.73 0.43
N GLU A 87 -13.04 1.42 0.08
CA GLU A 87 -14.22 1.93 0.80
C GLU A 87 -14.20 1.53 2.28
N LYS A 88 -13.88 0.27 2.60
CA LYS A 88 -13.77 -0.21 3.99
C LYS A 88 -12.60 0.42 4.75
N LEU A 89 -11.47 0.66 4.10
CA LEU A 89 -10.35 1.42 4.68
C LEU A 89 -10.77 2.85 5.03
N LEU A 90 -11.55 3.51 4.15
CA LEU A 90 -12.13 4.82 4.46
C LEU A 90 -13.12 4.77 5.64
N GLN A 91 -13.94 3.71 5.72
CA GLN A 91 -14.85 3.50 6.86
C GLN A 91 -14.09 3.31 8.18
N LEU A 92 -12.96 2.60 8.15
CA LEU A 92 -12.03 2.42 9.27
C LEU A 92 -11.19 3.68 9.60
N GLN A 93 -11.38 4.78 8.85
CA GLN A 93 -10.59 6.00 8.96
C GLN A 93 -9.08 5.77 8.74
N ASN A 94 -8.74 4.76 7.94
CA ASN A 94 -7.37 4.47 7.54
C ASN A 94 -7.05 5.08 6.17
N PHE A 95 -6.55 6.32 6.19
CA PHE A 95 -6.25 7.07 4.98
C PHE A 95 -4.92 6.64 4.34
N ASN A 96 -3.97 6.13 5.13
CA ASN A 96 -2.66 5.71 4.63
C ASN A 96 -2.80 4.52 3.67
N THR A 97 -3.41 3.42 4.12
CA THR A 97 -3.60 2.25 3.24
C THR A 97 -4.58 2.55 2.11
N LEU A 98 -5.60 3.39 2.36
CA LEU A 98 -6.51 3.86 1.32
C LEU A 98 -5.72 4.48 0.16
N MET A 99 -4.77 5.36 0.48
CA MET A 99 -3.90 5.98 -0.52
C MET A 99 -3.04 4.93 -1.26
N ALA A 100 -2.51 3.93 -0.56
CA ALA A 100 -1.75 2.85 -1.19
C ALA A 100 -2.60 2.06 -2.21
N VAL A 101 -3.80 1.64 -1.81
CA VAL A 101 -4.71 0.86 -2.69
C VAL A 101 -5.18 1.70 -3.87
N VAL A 102 -5.64 2.94 -3.64
CA VAL A 102 -6.08 3.85 -4.71
C VAL A 102 -4.92 4.21 -5.65
N GLY A 103 -3.72 4.39 -5.13
CA GLY A 103 -2.51 4.59 -5.91
C GLY A 103 -2.17 3.40 -6.79
N GLY A 104 -2.27 2.18 -6.25
CA GLY A 104 -2.09 0.92 -7.00
C GLY A 104 -3.12 0.74 -8.12
N LEU A 105 -4.40 1.03 -7.85
CA LEU A 105 -5.47 0.99 -8.86
C LEU A 105 -5.28 2.01 -9.98
N SER A 106 -4.72 3.18 -9.64
CA SER A 106 -4.49 4.28 -10.58
C SER A 106 -3.13 4.21 -11.29
N HIS A 107 -2.36 3.14 -11.05
CA HIS A 107 -1.03 2.97 -11.62
C HIS A 107 -1.07 2.87 -13.17
N SER A 108 0.02 3.26 -13.85
CA SER A 108 0.10 3.29 -15.31
C SER A 108 -0.05 1.90 -15.97
N SER A 109 0.36 0.84 -15.26
CA SER A 109 0.18 -0.55 -15.70
C SER A 109 -1.28 -1.03 -15.60
N ILE A 110 -2.10 -0.43 -14.73
CA ILE A 110 -3.50 -0.81 -14.54
C ILE A 110 -4.43 0.10 -15.35
N SER A 111 -4.27 1.42 -15.25
CA SER A 111 -5.09 2.43 -15.94
C SER A 111 -5.10 2.30 -17.47
N ARG A 112 -4.08 1.65 -18.06
CA ARG A 112 -4.02 1.38 -19.50
C ARG A 112 -4.90 0.23 -19.98
N LEU A 113 -5.41 -0.62 -19.07
CA LEU A 113 -6.16 -1.84 -19.37
C LEU A 113 -7.61 -1.52 -19.79
N LYS A 114 -7.78 -0.91 -20.96
CA LYS A 114 -9.07 -0.40 -21.44
C LYS A 114 -10.14 -1.48 -21.54
N GLU A 115 -9.77 -2.70 -21.93
CA GLU A 115 -10.73 -3.81 -22.02
C GLU A 115 -11.18 -4.26 -20.62
N THR A 116 -10.25 -4.32 -19.66
CA THR A 116 -10.62 -4.58 -18.26
C THR A 116 -11.54 -3.50 -17.71
N HIS A 117 -11.22 -2.23 -17.94
CA HIS A 117 -12.01 -1.09 -17.45
C HIS A 117 -13.45 -1.10 -17.98
N SER A 118 -13.71 -1.55 -19.22
CA SER A 118 -15.07 -1.64 -19.76
C SER A 118 -15.94 -2.70 -19.09
N HIS A 119 -15.34 -3.63 -18.33
CA HIS A 119 -16.05 -4.66 -17.57
C HIS A 119 -16.32 -4.25 -16.10
N VAL A 120 -15.77 -3.13 -15.64
CA VAL A 120 -16.06 -2.60 -14.29
C VAL A 120 -17.41 -1.90 -14.29
N SER A 121 -18.24 -2.13 -13.28
CA SER A 121 -19.58 -1.53 -13.23
C SER A 121 -19.51 -0.01 -13.08
N PRO A 122 -20.48 0.75 -13.64
CA PRO A 122 -20.52 2.20 -13.49
C PRO A 122 -20.58 2.68 -12.03
N GLU A 123 -21.24 1.92 -11.15
CA GLU A 123 -21.31 2.21 -9.72
C GLU A 123 -19.93 2.12 -9.07
N THR A 124 -19.17 1.09 -9.42
CA THR A 124 -17.80 0.88 -8.94
C THR A 124 -16.87 1.98 -9.45
N VAL A 125 -17.00 2.37 -10.71
CA VAL A 125 -16.23 3.50 -11.29
C VAL A 125 -16.52 4.78 -10.52
N LYS A 126 -17.80 5.10 -10.27
CA LYS A 126 -18.18 6.30 -9.52
C LYS A 126 -17.64 6.30 -8.10
N LEU A 127 -17.68 5.16 -7.40
CA LEU A 127 -17.10 5.01 -6.07
C LEU A 127 -15.58 5.23 -6.12
N TRP A 128 -14.89 4.58 -7.06
CA TRP A 128 -13.44 4.72 -7.23
C TRP A 128 -13.01 6.16 -7.53
N GLU A 129 -13.71 6.86 -8.43
CA GLU A 129 -13.46 8.28 -8.72
C GLU A 129 -13.64 9.15 -7.48
N GLY A 130 -14.68 8.90 -6.68
CA GLY A 130 -14.92 9.60 -5.41
C GLY A 130 -13.80 9.36 -4.38
N LEU A 131 -13.30 8.12 -4.26
CA LEU A 131 -12.16 7.80 -3.40
C LEU A 131 -10.87 8.46 -3.89
N THR A 132 -10.66 8.50 -5.21
CA THR A 132 -9.51 9.16 -5.84
C THR A 132 -9.52 10.67 -5.61
N GLU A 133 -10.69 11.31 -5.75
CA GLU A 133 -10.86 12.73 -5.48
C GLU A 133 -10.70 13.06 -3.99
N LEU A 134 -11.06 12.16 -3.07
CA LEU A 134 -10.83 12.36 -1.64
C LEU A 134 -9.34 12.50 -1.30
N VAL A 135 -8.48 11.69 -1.92
CA VAL A 135 -7.03 11.65 -1.68
C VAL A 135 -6.21 12.45 -2.70
N THR A 136 -6.87 13.27 -3.51
CA THR A 136 -6.23 14.10 -4.53
C THR A 136 -5.21 15.07 -3.93
N ALA A 137 -4.13 15.34 -4.67
CA ALA A 137 -3.14 16.35 -4.30
C ALA A 137 -3.66 17.80 -4.55
N THR A 138 -4.78 17.96 -5.27
CA THR A 138 -5.40 19.27 -5.55
C THR A 138 -5.64 20.05 -4.26
N GLY A 139 -5.25 21.32 -4.24
CA GLY A 139 -5.35 22.17 -3.06
C GLY A 139 -4.52 21.67 -1.87
N ASN A 140 -3.35 21.05 -2.13
CA ASN A 140 -2.47 20.46 -1.12
C ASN A 140 -3.20 19.47 -0.19
N TYR A 141 -3.93 18.53 -0.80
CA TYR A 141 -4.73 17.53 -0.10
C TYR A 141 -5.89 18.11 0.73
N GLY A 142 -6.51 19.19 0.26
CA GLY A 142 -7.57 19.89 0.99
C GLY A 142 -8.79 19.03 1.33
N ASN A 143 -9.15 18.06 0.48
CA ASN A 143 -10.24 17.11 0.73
C ASN A 143 -9.88 16.15 1.89
N TYR A 144 -8.72 15.48 1.78
CA TYR A 144 -8.15 14.63 2.82
C TYR A 144 -8.01 15.35 4.17
N ARG A 145 -7.42 16.55 4.20
CA ARG A 145 -7.19 17.29 5.45
C ARG A 145 -8.49 17.63 6.16
N ARG A 146 -9.52 18.08 5.43
CA ARG A 146 -10.85 18.34 5.98
C ARG A 146 -11.48 17.06 6.53
N ARG A 147 -11.35 15.94 5.82
CA ARG A 147 -11.87 14.64 6.26
C ARG A 147 -11.16 14.14 7.52
N LEU A 148 -9.82 14.20 7.55
CA LEU A 148 -9.01 13.81 8.70
C LEU A 148 -9.33 14.67 9.94
N ALA A 149 -9.55 15.97 9.77
CA ALA A 149 -9.93 16.86 10.88
C ALA A 149 -11.32 16.51 11.45
N ALA A 150 -12.27 16.13 10.58
CA ALA A 150 -13.63 15.76 10.96
C ALA A 150 -13.75 14.34 11.58
N CYS A 151 -12.68 13.54 11.54
CA CYS A 151 -12.65 12.22 12.16
C CYS A 151 -12.81 12.29 13.69
N VAL A 152 -13.31 11.20 14.27
CA VAL A 152 -13.45 10.99 15.72
C VAL A 152 -13.02 9.56 16.03
N GLY A 153 -12.28 9.38 17.12
CA GLY A 153 -11.69 8.09 17.50
C GLY A 153 -10.39 7.80 16.77
N PHE A 154 -10.15 6.53 16.45
CA PHE A 154 -9.00 6.07 15.69
C PHE A 154 -8.99 6.71 14.30
N ARG A 155 -7.84 7.27 13.89
CA ARG A 155 -7.61 7.79 12.55
C ARG A 155 -6.18 7.49 12.14
N PHE A 156 -5.97 7.07 10.91
CA PHE A 156 -4.64 6.78 10.38
C PHE A 156 -4.29 7.74 9.25
N PRO A 157 -3.48 8.79 9.51
CA PRO A 157 -3.13 9.79 8.51
C PRO A 157 -2.22 9.23 7.41
N ILE A 158 -2.29 9.82 6.21
CA ILE A 158 -1.32 9.59 5.14
C ILE A 158 0.00 10.24 5.57
N LEU A 159 0.97 9.43 6.00
CA LEU A 159 2.20 9.94 6.60
C LEU A 159 2.98 10.86 5.65
N GLY A 160 3.05 10.52 4.36
CA GLY A 160 3.75 11.31 3.36
C GLY A 160 3.30 12.77 3.24
N VAL A 161 2.02 13.05 3.45
CA VAL A 161 1.49 14.43 3.42
C VAL A 161 2.08 15.26 4.57
N HIS A 162 2.17 14.66 5.75
CA HIS A 162 2.72 15.31 6.95
C HIS A 162 4.25 15.41 6.89
N LEU A 163 4.94 14.40 6.34
CA LEU A 163 6.38 14.46 6.09
C LEU A 163 6.74 15.60 5.13
N LYS A 164 5.97 15.77 4.05
CA LYS A 164 6.11 16.91 3.12
C LYS A 164 5.96 18.25 3.86
N ASP A 165 4.95 18.38 4.73
CA ASP A 165 4.75 19.61 5.50
C ASP A 165 5.91 19.89 6.47
N LEU A 166 6.44 18.85 7.14
CA LEU A 166 7.60 18.97 8.03
C LEU A 166 8.87 19.41 7.28
N VAL A 167 9.15 18.80 6.12
CA VAL A 167 10.30 19.18 5.27
C VAL A 167 10.13 20.61 4.77
N ALA A 168 8.92 20.99 4.32
CA ALA A 168 8.64 22.36 3.89
C ALA A 168 8.90 23.38 5.00
N LEU A 169 8.47 23.09 6.24
CA LEU A 169 8.76 23.94 7.40
C LEU A 169 10.25 24.00 7.75
N GLN A 170 10.95 22.85 7.64
CA GLN A 170 12.38 22.78 7.91
C GLN A 170 13.20 23.65 6.96
N LEU A 171 12.82 23.67 5.68
CA LEU A 171 13.48 24.46 4.63
C LEU A 171 13.09 25.93 4.67
N ALA A 172 11.83 26.25 5.01
CA ALA A 172 11.32 27.62 4.97
C ALA A 172 11.77 28.49 6.16
N LEU A 173 11.95 27.90 7.34
CA LEU A 173 12.24 28.64 8.57
C LEU A 173 13.64 28.29 9.12
N PRO A 174 14.44 29.28 9.56
CA PRO A 174 15.72 28.98 10.20
C PRO A 174 15.51 28.38 11.60
N ASP A 175 16.40 27.48 12.01
CA ASP A 175 16.39 26.89 13.37
C ASP A 175 16.64 27.94 14.46
N TRP A 176 17.51 28.89 14.15
CA TRP A 176 17.99 29.94 15.07
C TRP A 176 17.70 31.32 14.50
N LEU A 177 17.41 32.28 15.38
CA LEU A 177 17.13 33.66 14.99
C LEU A 177 18.42 34.48 14.82
N ASP A 178 19.50 34.10 15.51
CA ASP A 178 20.79 34.76 15.47
C ASP A 178 21.88 33.88 14.83
N PRO A 179 22.89 34.48 14.17
CA PRO A 179 24.01 33.74 13.58
C PRO A 179 24.85 32.94 14.59
N ALA A 180 24.85 33.36 15.87
CA ALA A 180 25.58 32.66 16.94
C ALA A 180 24.85 31.39 17.42
N ARG A 181 23.66 31.09 16.89
CA ARG A 181 22.86 29.90 17.21
C ARG A 181 22.56 29.77 18.70
N THR A 182 22.13 30.87 19.32
CA THR A 182 21.81 30.92 20.76
C THR A 182 20.32 31.09 21.05
N ARG A 183 19.54 31.65 20.13
CA ARG A 183 18.11 31.92 20.27
C ARG A 183 17.30 31.09 19.28
N LEU A 184 16.52 30.15 19.81
CA LEU A 184 15.66 29.28 19.01
C LEU A 184 14.54 30.06 18.31
N ASN A 185 14.20 29.64 17.10
CA ASN A 185 13.03 30.14 16.41
C ASN A 185 11.75 29.48 16.96
N GLY A 186 11.11 30.16 17.91
CA GLY A 186 9.89 29.66 18.57
C GLY A 186 8.71 29.43 17.62
N ALA A 187 8.63 30.14 16.50
CA ALA A 187 7.57 29.91 15.50
C ALA A 187 7.77 28.59 14.76
N LYS A 188 9.02 28.27 14.37
CA LYS A 188 9.38 26.99 13.75
C LYS A 188 9.09 25.82 14.69
N MET A 189 9.53 25.94 15.95
CA MET A 189 9.33 24.92 16.97
C MET A 189 7.85 24.60 17.19
N LYS A 190 6.98 25.63 17.31
CA LYS A 190 5.53 25.43 17.48
C LYS A 190 4.88 24.74 16.28
N GLN A 191 5.25 25.14 15.06
CA GLN A 191 4.67 24.55 13.85
C GLN A 191 5.10 23.10 13.64
N LEU A 192 6.39 22.79 13.84
CA LEU A 192 6.88 21.41 13.80
C LEU A 192 6.21 20.55 14.88
N PHE A 193 6.13 21.06 16.11
CA PHE A 193 5.49 20.37 17.22
C PHE A 193 4.03 20.04 16.92
N SER A 194 3.26 20.99 16.37
CA SER A 194 1.86 20.76 16.04
C SER A 194 1.64 19.58 15.08
N ILE A 195 2.56 19.34 14.14
CA ILE A 195 2.45 18.21 13.21
C ILE A 195 2.93 16.90 13.88
N LEU A 196 4.05 16.96 14.60
CA LEU A 196 4.62 15.78 15.27
C LEU A 196 3.74 15.27 16.41
N GLU A 197 3.06 16.17 17.13
CA GLU A 197 2.09 15.82 18.16
C GLU A 197 0.91 15.05 17.55
N GLU A 198 0.35 15.51 16.43
CA GLU A 198 -0.70 14.79 15.70
C GLU A 198 -0.25 13.38 15.28
N LEU A 199 0.99 13.24 14.77
CA LEU A 199 1.54 11.92 14.41
C LEU A 199 1.75 11.02 15.63
N ALA A 200 2.22 11.57 16.75
CA ALA A 200 2.40 10.82 17.99
C ALA A 200 1.04 10.33 18.56
N MET A 201 0.00 11.17 18.49
CA MET A 201 -1.34 10.85 18.98
C MET A 201 -1.99 9.66 18.26
N VAL A 202 -1.58 9.35 17.02
CA VAL A 202 -2.04 8.14 16.29
C VAL A 202 -1.75 6.87 17.11
N THR A 203 -0.60 6.79 17.78
CA THR A 203 -0.20 5.61 18.57
C THR A 203 -0.96 5.48 19.90
N SER A 204 -1.70 6.51 20.31
CA SER A 204 -2.46 6.52 21.57
C SER A 204 -3.76 5.71 21.48
N LEU A 205 -4.31 5.52 20.27
CA LEU A 205 -5.53 4.77 20.02
C LEU A 205 -5.23 3.59 19.09
N ARG A 206 -5.51 2.38 19.55
CA ARG A 206 -5.37 1.19 18.71
C ARG A 206 -6.53 1.12 17.70
N PRO A 207 -6.27 0.58 16.49
CA PRO A 207 -7.34 0.33 15.52
C PRO A 207 -8.36 -0.66 16.09
N PRO A 208 -9.67 -0.45 15.86
CA PRO A 208 -10.73 -1.36 16.29
C PRO A 208 -10.83 -2.55 15.33
N VAL A 209 -9.75 -3.32 15.18
CA VAL A 209 -9.61 -4.40 14.19
C VAL A 209 -9.36 -5.74 14.87
N GLN A 210 -9.93 -6.81 14.32
CA GLN A 210 -9.69 -8.17 14.78
C GLN A 210 -8.74 -8.86 13.80
N ALA A 211 -7.47 -8.97 14.17
CA ALA A 211 -6.46 -9.54 13.28
C ALA A 211 -6.26 -11.04 13.57
N ASN A 212 -6.44 -11.87 12.54
CA ASN A 212 -6.06 -13.28 12.57
C ASN A 212 -4.55 -13.42 12.30
N PRO A 213 -3.76 -14.00 13.22
CA PRO A 213 -2.31 -14.15 13.05
C PRO A 213 -1.90 -14.97 11.83
N ASP A 214 -2.72 -15.95 11.43
CA ASP A 214 -2.42 -16.81 10.29
C ASP A 214 -2.56 -16.02 8.98
N LEU A 215 -3.64 -15.25 8.84
CA LEU A 215 -3.86 -14.38 7.69
C LEU A 215 -2.81 -13.26 7.60
N LEU A 216 -2.42 -12.70 8.75
CA LEU A 216 -1.33 -11.72 8.81
C LEU A 216 -0.01 -12.30 8.27
N SER A 217 0.30 -13.56 8.60
CA SER A 217 1.52 -14.22 8.12
C SER A 217 1.48 -14.39 6.60
N LEU A 218 0.35 -14.84 6.05
CA LEU A 218 0.16 -14.91 4.59
C LEU A 218 0.31 -13.55 3.92
N LEU A 219 -0.39 -12.52 4.40
CA LEU A 219 -0.30 -11.17 3.82
C LEU A 219 1.11 -10.59 3.90
N THR A 220 1.83 -10.83 5.01
CA THR A 220 3.20 -10.33 5.16
C THR A 220 4.10 -10.91 4.07
N VAL A 221 4.00 -12.20 3.77
CA VAL A 221 4.76 -12.82 2.67
C VAL A 221 4.27 -12.34 1.30
N SER A 222 2.95 -12.17 1.11
CA SER A 222 2.40 -11.69 -0.17
C SER A 222 2.86 -10.26 -0.51
N LEU A 223 3.00 -9.41 0.51
CA LEU A 223 3.41 -8.01 0.38
C LEU A 223 4.93 -7.87 0.16
N ASP A 224 5.73 -8.86 0.54
CA ASP A 224 7.19 -8.81 0.39
C ASP A 224 7.64 -9.03 -1.06
N GLN A 225 6.75 -9.49 -1.93
CA GLN A 225 7.06 -9.68 -3.34
C GLN A 225 7.34 -8.34 -4.02
N TYR A 226 8.54 -8.22 -4.60
CA TYR A 226 8.97 -7.02 -5.33
C TYR A 226 9.14 -7.29 -6.83
N GLN A 227 8.51 -6.45 -7.65
CA GLN A 227 8.68 -6.36 -9.10
C GLN A 227 9.07 -4.92 -9.49
N THR A 228 9.86 -4.77 -10.53
CA THR A 228 10.21 -3.44 -11.07
C THR A 228 9.02 -2.81 -11.80
N GLU A 229 9.01 -1.48 -11.94
CA GLU A 229 7.98 -0.78 -12.73
C GLU A 229 7.95 -1.30 -14.19
N ASP A 230 9.11 -1.60 -14.78
CA ASP A 230 9.21 -2.16 -16.13
C ASP A 230 8.57 -3.55 -16.22
N GLU A 231 8.83 -4.45 -15.27
CA GLU A 231 8.23 -5.79 -15.25
C GLU A 231 6.70 -5.73 -15.12
N LEU A 232 6.18 -4.86 -14.24
CA LEU A 232 4.74 -4.62 -14.10
C LEU A 232 4.13 -4.09 -15.40
N TYR A 233 4.83 -3.16 -16.06
CA TYR A 233 4.37 -2.60 -17.32
C TYR A 233 4.40 -3.63 -18.46
N GLN A 234 5.44 -4.47 -18.54
CA GLN A 234 5.52 -5.56 -19.51
C GLN A 234 4.42 -6.60 -19.28
N LEU A 235 4.15 -6.97 -18.03
CA LEU A 235 3.06 -7.88 -17.71
C LEU A 235 1.71 -7.31 -18.13
N SER A 236 1.48 -6.02 -17.90
CA SER A 236 0.28 -5.33 -18.40
C SER A 236 0.17 -5.39 -19.93
N LEU A 237 1.27 -5.18 -20.66
CA LEU A 237 1.31 -5.30 -22.12
C LEU A 237 1.03 -6.74 -22.61
N GLN A 238 1.47 -7.75 -21.86
CA GLN A 238 1.15 -9.14 -22.14
C GLN A 238 -0.35 -9.44 -21.93
N ARG A 239 -0.98 -8.83 -20.93
CA ARG A 239 -2.42 -8.99 -20.66
C ARG A 239 -3.30 -8.26 -21.68
N GLU A 240 -2.93 -7.05 -22.07
CA GLU A 240 -3.63 -6.26 -23.09
C GLU A 240 -2.60 -5.59 -24.02
N PRO A 241 -2.31 -6.15 -25.21
CA PRO A 241 -1.38 -5.53 -26.16
C PRO A 241 -1.89 -4.19 -26.70
N ARG A 242 -0.98 -3.31 -27.14
CA ARG A 242 -1.38 -2.08 -27.85
C ARG A 242 -1.96 -2.46 -29.21
N SER A 243 -3.17 -2.00 -29.53
CA SER A 243 -3.78 -2.21 -30.86
C SER A 243 -2.84 -1.71 -31.97
N LYS A 244 -2.68 -2.52 -33.03
CA LYS A 244 -1.88 -2.18 -34.23
C LYS A 244 -2.61 -1.21 -35.19
N SER A 245 -3.81 -0.74 -34.86
CA SER A 245 -4.59 0.19 -35.69
C SER A 245 -4.95 1.47 -34.92
N SER A 246 -4.01 2.41 -34.87
CA SER A 246 -4.36 3.83 -34.93
C SER A 246 -3.15 4.63 -35.43
N PRO A 247 -3.30 5.42 -36.51
CA PRO A 247 -2.25 6.33 -36.94
C PRO A 247 -2.05 7.40 -35.86
N THR A 248 -0.82 7.81 -35.70
CA THR A 248 -0.36 8.91 -34.85
C THR A 248 -1.28 10.13 -35.01
N SER A 249 -2.05 10.43 -33.97
CA SER A 249 -2.74 11.70 -33.79
C SER A 249 -2.80 12.01 -32.29
N PRO A 250 -2.34 13.19 -31.84
CA PRO A 250 -2.25 13.51 -30.42
C PRO A 250 -3.66 13.85 -29.93
N THR A 251 -4.38 12.87 -29.40
CA THR A 251 -5.65 13.14 -28.72
C THR A 251 -5.46 12.85 -27.24
N SER A 252 -5.47 13.93 -26.46
CA SER A 252 -5.36 13.97 -25.01
C SER A 252 -6.56 13.28 -24.36
N CYS A 253 -6.46 11.98 -24.13
CA CYS A 253 -7.07 11.37 -22.95
C CYS A 253 -5.97 11.25 -21.90
N THR A 254 -5.67 12.37 -21.25
CA THR A 254 -4.78 12.39 -20.09
C THR A 254 -5.42 11.51 -19.03
N PRO A 255 -4.77 10.40 -18.60
CA PRO A 255 -5.19 9.73 -17.37
C PRO A 255 -5.15 10.76 -16.23
N PRO A 256 -5.97 10.63 -15.18
CA PRO A 256 -5.82 11.47 -14.00
C PRO A 256 -4.34 11.39 -13.59
N PRO A 257 -3.64 12.53 -13.50
CA PRO A 257 -2.22 12.52 -13.22
C PRO A 257 -1.99 11.76 -11.91
N ARG A 258 -1.02 10.84 -11.90
CA ARG A 258 -0.48 10.24 -10.67
C ARG A 258 -0.27 11.43 -9.72
N PRO A 259 -0.87 11.46 -8.50
CA PRO A 259 -0.68 12.59 -7.62
C PRO A 259 0.84 12.78 -7.45
N PRO A 260 1.41 13.95 -7.83
CA PRO A 260 2.86 14.14 -7.99
C PRO A 260 3.69 13.78 -6.76
N VAL A 261 3.04 13.77 -5.60
CA VAL A 261 3.63 13.52 -4.29
C VAL A 261 3.72 12.02 -3.97
N LEU A 262 2.97 11.13 -4.63
CA LEU A 262 3.18 9.69 -4.44
C LEU A 262 4.65 9.33 -4.74
N ASP A 263 5.28 9.95 -5.76
CA ASP A 263 6.66 9.66 -6.14
C ASP A 263 7.72 10.33 -5.24
N GLU A 264 7.38 11.43 -4.54
CA GLU A 264 8.37 12.30 -3.88
C GLU A 264 8.82 11.78 -2.50
N TRP A 265 7.90 11.20 -1.70
CA TRP A 265 8.23 10.63 -0.38
C TRP A 265 8.34 9.10 -0.36
N THR A 266 7.84 8.43 -1.39
CA THR A 266 7.92 6.96 -1.50
C THR A 266 9.16 6.45 -2.22
N SER A 267 9.97 7.37 -2.76
CA SER A 267 11.28 7.11 -3.35
C SER A 267 12.31 6.67 -2.28
N ALA A 268 12.00 5.60 -1.56
CA ALA A 268 12.99 4.85 -0.83
C ALA A 268 13.93 4.18 -1.84
N ALA A 269 15.20 4.03 -1.46
CA ALA A 269 16.12 3.16 -2.18
C ALA A 269 15.50 1.75 -2.28
N LYS A 270 15.83 1.00 -3.36
CA LYS A 270 15.37 -0.39 -3.55
C LYS A 270 15.37 -1.12 -2.20
N PRO A 271 14.24 -1.72 -1.77
CA PRO A 271 14.20 -2.39 -0.48
C PRO A 271 15.34 -3.40 -0.41
N ARG A 272 16.24 -3.24 0.56
CA ARG A 272 17.23 -4.27 0.88
C ARG A 272 16.45 -5.39 1.54
N LEU A 273 16.21 -6.45 0.78
CA LEU A 273 15.54 -7.65 1.25
C LEU A 273 16.36 -8.23 2.41
N ASP A 274 15.81 -8.19 3.63
CA ASP A 274 16.42 -8.87 4.77
C ASP A 274 16.06 -10.35 4.66
N GLN A 275 16.99 -11.13 4.08
CA GLN A 275 16.79 -12.55 3.81
C GLN A 275 16.43 -13.34 5.08
N ALA A 276 16.92 -12.92 6.26
CA ALA A 276 16.60 -13.60 7.50
C ALA A 276 15.14 -13.36 7.92
N LEU A 277 14.64 -12.13 7.78
CA LEU A 277 13.23 -11.81 8.05
C LEU A 277 12.29 -12.49 7.06
N LEU A 278 12.70 -12.61 5.79
CA LEU A 278 11.93 -13.29 4.77
C LEU A 278 11.78 -14.79 5.10
N VAL A 279 12.87 -15.46 5.49
CA VAL A 279 12.83 -16.86 5.93
C VAL A 279 11.90 -17.02 7.14
N GLU A 280 11.99 -16.14 8.14
CA GLU A 280 11.10 -16.18 9.31
C GLU A 280 9.62 -15.99 8.92
N HIS A 281 9.32 -15.10 7.97
CA HIS A 281 7.96 -14.91 7.47
C HIS A 281 7.45 -16.10 6.67
N ILE A 282 8.31 -16.73 5.85
CA ILE A 282 7.97 -17.96 5.12
C ILE A 282 7.68 -19.09 6.08
N GLU A 283 8.53 -19.32 7.09
CA GLU A 283 8.31 -20.37 8.09
C GLU A 283 6.96 -20.20 8.79
N LYS A 284 6.65 -18.97 9.25
CA LYS A 284 5.34 -18.67 9.87
C LYS A 284 4.17 -18.85 8.92
N MET A 285 4.33 -18.48 7.65
CA MET A 285 3.31 -18.69 6.63
C MET A 285 3.08 -20.19 6.40
N VAL A 286 4.14 -20.98 6.25
CA VAL A 286 4.06 -22.43 6.08
C VAL A 286 3.36 -23.07 7.28
N GLU A 287 3.77 -22.74 8.51
CA GLU A 287 3.11 -23.21 9.73
C GLU A 287 1.61 -22.85 9.77
N SER A 288 1.28 -21.62 9.36
CA SER A 288 -0.11 -21.13 9.31
C SER A 288 -0.94 -21.87 8.27
N VAL A 289 -0.34 -22.19 7.13
CA VAL A 289 -0.97 -22.94 6.04
C VAL A 289 -1.24 -24.38 6.48
N PHE A 290 -0.23 -25.09 7.01
CA PHE A 290 -0.41 -26.44 7.54
C PHE A 290 -1.49 -26.47 8.62
N ARG A 291 -1.48 -25.55 9.58
CA ARG A 291 -2.49 -25.52 10.66
C ARG A 291 -3.94 -25.39 10.16
N ASN A 292 -4.16 -24.73 9.02
CA ASN A 292 -5.50 -24.44 8.52
C ASN A 292 -5.95 -25.35 7.38
N PHE A 293 -5.02 -25.98 6.65
CA PHE A 293 -5.32 -26.78 5.46
C PHE A 293 -4.92 -28.27 5.58
N ASP A 294 -3.98 -28.64 6.45
CA ASP A 294 -3.68 -30.04 6.77
C ASP A 294 -4.66 -30.52 7.87
N VAL A 295 -5.88 -30.85 7.44
CA VAL A 295 -7.01 -31.18 8.32
C VAL A 295 -6.87 -32.58 8.92
N ASP A 296 -6.18 -33.50 8.23
CA ASP A 296 -5.92 -34.87 8.66
C ASP A 296 -4.60 -35.03 9.42
N GLY A 297 -3.73 -34.01 9.43
CA GLY A 297 -2.48 -33.98 10.18
C GLY A 297 -1.44 -34.94 9.63
N ASP A 298 -1.53 -35.26 8.33
CA ASP A 298 -0.67 -36.23 7.67
C ASP A 298 0.67 -35.61 7.23
N GLY A 299 0.82 -34.29 7.36
CA GLY A 299 2.00 -33.55 6.95
C GLY A 299 2.02 -33.22 5.46
N HIS A 300 0.89 -33.35 4.76
CA HIS A 300 0.72 -33.04 3.36
C HIS A 300 -0.48 -32.11 3.11
N ILE A 301 -0.47 -31.40 1.98
CA ILE A 301 -1.59 -30.56 1.54
C ILE A 301 -1.96 -31.04 0.15
N SER A 302 -3.25 -31.30 -0.09
CA SER A 302 -3.68 -31.83 -1.38
C SER A 302 -3.40 -30.83 -2.50
N GLN A 303 -3.27 -31.34 -3.73
CA GLN A 303 -2.98 -30.48 -4.88
C GLN A 303 -4.07 -29.44 -5.13
N GLU A 304 -5.32 -29.74 -4.80
CA GLU A 304 -6.46 -28.82 -4.91
C GLU A 304 -6.35 -27.68 -3.88
N GLU A 305 -6.02 -28.00 -2.63
CA GLU A 305 -5.75 -27.03 -1.55
C GLU A 305 -4.53 -26.16 -1.83
N PHE A 306 -3.51 -26.71 -2.48
CA PHE A 306 -2.33 -25.95 -2.90
C PHE A 306 -2.62 -24.98 -4.06
N GLN A 307 -3.42 -25.38 -5.06
CA GLN A 307 -3.84 -24.46 -6.14
C GLN A 307 -4.69 -23.30 -5.61
N ILE A 308 -5.47 -23.58 -4.57
CA ILE A 308 -6.24 -22.59 -3.82
C ILE A 308 -5.28 -21.56 -3.19
N ILE A 309 -4.27 -22.00 -2.43
CA ILE A 309 -3.27 -21.10 -1.82
C ILE A 309 -2.50 -20.31 -2.88
N ARG A 310 -2.15 -20.94 -4.01
CA ARG A 310 -1.46 -20.30 -5.14
C ARG A 310 -2.23 -19.09 -5.69
N GLY A 311 -3.57 -19.08 -5.62
CA GLY A 311 -4.39 -17.94 -6.03
C GLY A 311 -4.08 -16.64 -5.28
N ASN A 312 -3.60 -16.74 -4.03
CA ASN A 312 -3.22 -15.61 -3.18
C ASN A 312 -1.81 -15.10 -3.47
N PHE A 313 -0.97 -15.96 -4.06
CA PHE A 313 0.42 -15.69 -4.37
C PHE A 313 0.67 -16.02 -5.84
N PRO A 314 0.31 -15.13 -6.76
CA PRO A 314 0.32 -15.40 -8.18
C PRO A 314 1.71 -15.73 -8.76
N TYR A 315 2.77 -15.56 -7.98
CA TYR A 315 4.16 -15.87 -8.34
C TYR A 315 4.83 -16.92 -7.44
N LEU A 316 4.09 -17.59 -6.54
CA LEU A 316 4.58 -18.84 -5.92
C LEU A 316 4.82 -19.95 -6.98
N SER A 317 4.55 -19.70 -8.27
CA SER A 317 4.81 -20.60 -9.39
C SER A 317 6.21 -21.21 -9.41
N ALA A 318 7.23 -20.55 -8.85
CA ALA A 318 8.58 -21.10 -8.78
C ALA A 318 8.71 -22.34 -7.87
N PHE A 319 7.78 -22.55 -6.92
CA PHE A 319 7.79 -23.72 -6.05
C PHE A 319 7.16 -24.96 -6.72
N GLY A 320 6.20 -24.77 -7.62
CA GLY A 320 5.48 -25.87 -8.28
C GLY A 320 6.29 -26.64 -9.33
N ASP A 321 7.40 -26.08 -9.80
CA ASP A 321 8.31 -26.76 -10.75
C ASP A 321 9.26 -27.74 -10.05
N LEU A 322 9.37 -27.69 -8.71
CA LEU A 322 10.29 -28.53 -7.94
C LEU A 322 9.70 -29.89 -7.52
N ASP A 323 8.37 -30.01 -7.44
CA ASP A 323 7.69 -31.20 -6.89
C ASP A 323 7.05 -32.14 -7.93
N GLN A 324 7.30 -31.94 -9.23
CA GLN A 324 6.84 -32.88 -10.26
C GLN A 324 7.71 -34.16 -10.39
N ASN A 325 8.62 -34.39 -9.45
CA ASN A 325 9.58 -35.51 -9.48
C ASN A 325 9.46 -36.46 -8.27
N GLN A 326 8.25 -36.76 -7.78
CA GLN A 326 7.98 -37.96 -6.98
C GLN A 326 6.72 -38.68 -7.41
#